data_AF-G0S979-F1
#
_entry.id   AF-G0S979-F1
#
_cell.length_a   1.000
_cell.length_b   1.000
_cell.length_c   1.000
_cell.angle_alpha   90.00
_cell.angle_beta   90.00
_cell.angle_gamma   90.00
#
_symmetry.space_group_name_H-M   'P 1'
#
loop_
_entity.id
_entity.type
_entity.pdbx_description
1 polymer ?
#
loop_
_entity_poly.entity_id
_entity_poly.type
_entity_poly.pdbx_seq_one_letter_code
_entity_poly.pdbx_strand_id
1 'polypeptide(L)'
;MGGLVIKKAFVLACHQNKKLAERVRAIYFIATPHRGADLAKTLKNILQLVFSAPSYVVELIPGSDVLQAINDDFRQHAEGLELCSFYETRQFRAGIGISALVVDPESARLGYPREKQYPMNADHRSICKFDSPKDENYRIVRNALASTVQNIRDTVNTAETQASPRQDQMETLAEYLGVVDEVMNDLADDLADIRELRLPGTFLSGFIVDDLEVSDAAYSYYFFKHGDRSKSALSTCLRSLAFQMASLDPGIRDLFLKLHSSRVKVDYGNERSLWRTFFAPKVFKEATVQHFWVIDALDECSNFAPLLESMLSKMENDGRLRILITSRETPELCRLFSTLGPGKHFTAHISPEETLSDIKRLVEHKRSALCTLDEETRQILEKRIIEKSKGSFLWTVLVLEELSKSYIRRDVETVLEEVPRGMGQLYYRALEAMAVATRGKELAKALLTWTACVIRPLTLAELQAALEIDLRDKIANMKETIRTLCGQLLVIDKQERVQMVHETAREFLLDTQLGRARISELKGSKEVGFFPLCQYDVLNSSRQGQSNVG
;
A
#
# COMPACT_ATOMS: atom_id res chain seq x y z
N MET A 1 32.71 -7.00 -8.65
CA MET A 1 31.86 -7.44 -7.52
C MET A 1 30.37 -7.45 -7.84
N GLY A 2 29.82 -6.40 -8.47
CA GLY A 2 28.38 -6.33 -8.78
C GLY A 2 27.80 -7.56 -9.48
N GLY A 3 28.56 -8.19 -10.38
CA GLY A 3 28.16 -9.43 -11.05
C GLY A 3 27.88 -10.63 -10.15
N LEU A 4 28.60 -10.78 -9.03
CA LEU A 4 28.34 -11.86 -8.07
C LEU A 4 27.13 -11.54 -7.19
N VAL A 5 27.02 -10.26 -6.79
CA VAL A 5 25.90 -9.75 -5.99
C VAL A 5 24.58 -9.95 -6.73
N ILE A 6 24.51 -9.56 -8.01
CA ILE A 6 23.27 -9.69 -8.79
C ILE A 6 22.87 -11.15 -9.02
N LYS A 7 23.86 -12.04 -9.25
CA LYS A 7 23.60 -13.48 -9.37
C LYS A 7 23.03 -14.05 -8.08
N LYS A 8 23.64 -13.74 -6.93
CA LYS A 8 23.13 -14.21 -5.63
C LYS A 8 21.77 -13.61 -5.30
N ALA A 9 21.56 -12.33 -5.59
CA ALA A 9 20.28 -11.66 -5.39
C ALA A 9 19.16 -12.30 -6.23
N PHE A 10 19.43 -12.60 -7.51
CA PHE A 10 18.46 -13.27 -8.38
C PHE A 10 18.14 -14.68 -7.88
N VAL A 11 19.15 -15.48 -7.51
CA VAL A 11 18.93 -16.81 -6.94
C VAL A 11 18.12 -16.75 -5.63
N LEU A 12 18.39 -15.78 -4.76
CA LEU A 12 17.59 -15.57 -3.55
C LEU A 12 16.15 -15.20 -3.90
N ALA A 13 15.94 -14.35 -4.91
CA ALA A 13 14.59 -14.03 -5.40
C ALA A 13 13.87 -15.28 -5.92
N CYS A 14 14.52 -16.16 -6.69
CA CYS A 14 13.91 -17.40 -7.17
C CYS A 14 13.41 -18.29 -6.02
N HIS A 15 14.10 -18.30 -4.88
CA HIS A 15 13.73 -19.12 -3.73
C HIS A 15 12.73 -18.44 -2.78
N GLN A 16 12.85 -17.13 -2.56
CA GLN A 16 12.16 -16.42 -1.49
C GLN A 16 11.11 -15.42 -1.99
N ASN A 17 11.17 -15.00 -3.26
CA ASN A 17 10.28 -14.01 -3.85
C ASN A 17 10.06 -14.26 -5.35
N LYS A 18 9.28 -15.30 -5.66
CA LYS A 18 9.01 -15.73 -7.05
C LYS A 18 8.45 -14.61 -7.91
N LYS A 19 7.55 -13.77 -7.37
CA LYS A 19 6.98 -12.60 -8.07
C LYS A 19 8.07 -11.63 -8.53
N LEU A 20 9.08 -11.37 -7.70
CA LEU A 20 10.22 -10.53 -8.08
C LEU A 20 11.09 -11.22 -9.15
N ALA A 21 11.37 -12.51 -8.98
CA ALA A 21 12.18 -13.26 -9.94
C ALA A 21 11.54 -13.28 -11.34
N GLU A 22 10.22 -13.47 -11.43
CA GLU A 22 9.45 -13.48 -12.67
C GLU A 22 9.47 -12.12 -13.40
N ARG A 23 9.63 -11.02 -12.67
CA ARG A 23 9.74 -9.66 -13.25
C ARG A 23 11.12 -9.36 -13.81
N VAL A 24 12.16 -10.12 -13.45
CA VAL A 24 13.51 -9.96 -14.01
C VAL A 24 13.59 -10.72 -15.32
N ARG A 25 13.66 -10.00 -16.44
CA ARG A 25 13.69 -10.61 -17.79
C ARG A 25 15.08 -10.72 -18.42
N ALA A 26 16.01 -9.87 -17.99
CA ALA A 26 17.34 -9.82 -18.56
C ALA A 26 18.40 -9.36 -17.54
N ILE A 27 19.64 -9.81 -17.71
CA ILE A 27 20.79 -9.36 -16.91
C ILE A 27 21.97 -9.03 -17.84
N TYR A 28 22.57 -7.86 -17.60
CA TYR A 28 23.66 -7.29 -18.39
C TYR A 28 24.94 -7.27 -17.56
N PHE A 29 25.96 -7.96 -18.03
CA PHE A 29 27.27 -8.06 -17.39
C PHE A 29 28.30 -7.29 -18.21
N ILE A 30 28.84 -6.20 -17.67
CA ILE A 30 29.88 -5.41 -18.34
C ILE A 30 31.19 -5.60 -17.59
N ALA A 31 32.23 -6.05 -18.30
CA ALA A 31 33.55 -6.41 -17.76
C ALA A 31 33.46 -7.22 -16.45
N THR A 32 32.55 -8.20 -16.41
CA THR A 32 32.34 -9.03 -15.24
C THR A 32 32.98 -10.39 -15.45
N PRO A 33 33.89 -10.82 -14.57
CA PRO A 33 34.47 -12.15 -14.67
C PRO A 33 33.52 -13.21 -14.07
N HIS A 34 33.35 -14.33 -14.77
CA HIS A 34 32.38 -15.38 -14.48
C HIS A 34 32.98 -16.79 -14.37
N ARG A 35 34.08 -17.06 -15.08
CA ARG A 35 34.75 -18.38 -15.09
C ARG A 35 36.27 -18.23 -14.94
N GLY A 36 36.92 -19.29 -14.45
CA GLY A 36 38.37 -19.52 -14.55
C GLY A 36 39.11 -19.65 -13.22
N ALA A 37 40.15 -20.49 -13.19
CA ALA A 37 41.12 -20.60 -12.09
C ALA A 37 41.88 -19.28 -11.81
N ASP A 38 41.84 -18.36 -12.77
CA ASP A 38 42.41 -17.01 -12.68
C ASP A 38 41.39 -15.94 -12.23
N LEU A 39 40.16 -16.29 -11.80
CA LEU A 39 39.20 -15.31 -11.24
C LEU A 39 39.82 -14.52 -10.09
N ALA A 40 40.63 -15.21 -9.28
CA ALA A 40 41.46 -14.65 -8.23
C ALA A 40 42.43 -13.57 -8.73
N LYS A 41 43.14 -13.86 -9.82
CA LYS A 41 44.09 -12.97 -10.47
C LYS A 41 43.39 -11.79 -11.14
N THR A 42 42.27 -12.03 -11.82
CA THR A 42 41.40 -11.00 -12.38
C THR A 42 40.85 -10.08 -11.31
N LEU A 43 40.36 -10.63 -10.19
CA LEU A 43 39.90 -9.85 -9.04
C LEU A 43 41.04 -9.00 -8.46
N LYS A 44 42.24 -9.58 -8.31
CA LYS A 44 43.44 -8.85 -7.89
C LYS A 44 43.76 -7.69 -8.86
N ASN A 45 43.69 -7.92 -10.16
CA ASN A 45 43.91 -6.89 -11.18
C ASN A 45 42.85 -5.78 -11.07
N ILE A 46 41.58 -6.13 -10.83
CA ILE A 46 40.49 -5.17 -10.61
C ILE A 46 40.75 -4.34 -9.35
N LEU A 47 41.13 -4.97 -8.23
CA LEU A 47 41.40 -4.28 -6.97
C LEU A 47 42.59 -3.33 -7.07
N GLN A 48 43.63 -3.68 -7.84
CA GLN A 48 44.78 -2.80 -8.09
C GLN A 48 44.43 -1.55 -8.90
N LEU A 49 43.32 -1.53 -9.64
CA LEU A 49 42.86 -0.36 -10.40
C LEU A 49 42.09 0.63 -9.55
N VAL A 50 41.47 0.16 -8.47
CA VAL A 50 40.69 0.96 -7.52
C VAL A 50 41.60 1.35 -6.36
N PHE A 51 42.51 2.30 -6.59
CA PHE A 51 43.26 2.91 -5.48
C PHE A 51 42.23 3.43 -4.45
N SER A 52 42.25 2.83 -3.24
CA SER A 52 41.32 3.03 -2.12
C SER A 52 40.08 2.10 -2.03
N ALA A 53 40.20 0.81 -2.37
CA ALA A 53 39.19 -0.17 -1.93
C ALA A 53 39.26 -0.38 -0.39
N PRO A 54 38.13 -0.34 0.34
CA PRO A 54 38.10 -0.64 1.78
C PRO A 54 38.64 -2.03 2.10
N SER A 55 39.26 -2.21 3.27
CA SER A 55 39.87 -3.47 3.72
C SER A 55 38.93 -4.69 3.65
N TYR A 56 37.61 -4.52 3.81
CA TYR A 56 36.64 -5.62 3.69
C TYR A 56 36.50 -6.19 2.26
N VAL A 57 36.89 -5.45 1.22
CA VAL A 57 36.89 -5.94 -0.18
C VAL A 57 38.13 -6.80 -0.45
N VAL A 58 39.20 -6.59 0.30
CA VAL A 58 40.45 -7.36 0.23
C VAL A 58 40.30 -8.75 0.88
N GLU A 59 39.27 -8.93 1.73
CA GLU A 59 38.96 -10.21 2.39
C GLU A 59 38.14 -11.19 1.53
N LEU A 60 37.81 -10.85 0.27
CA LEU A 60 37.27 -11.84 -0.67
C LEU A 60 38.39 -12.77 -1.12
N ILE A 61 38.48 -13.90 -0.43
CA ILE A 61 39.47 -14.96 -0.63
C ILE A 61 39.50 -15.36 -2.12
N PRO A 62 40.57 -15.03 -2.84
CA PRO A 62 40.76 -15.44 -4.21
C PRO A 62 40.89 -16.98 -4.25
N GLY A 63 39.90 -17.68 -4.83
CA GLY A 63 39.91 -19.14 -4.98
C GLY A 63 39.00 -19.95 -4.05
N SER A 64 37.95 -19.36 -3.47
CA SER A 64 37.01 -20.12 -2.63
C SER A 64 35.92 -20.82 -3.46
N ASP A 65 35.55 -22.03 -3.03
CA ASP A 65 34.43 -22.83 -3.55
C ASP A 65 33.10 -22.03 -3.60
N VAL A 66 32.98 -20.97 -2.80
CA VAL A 66 31.80 -20.09 -2.71
C VAL A 66 31.54 -19.33 -4.02
N LEU A 67 32.58 -18.81 -4.68
CA LEU A 67 32.40 -18.04 -5.92
C LEU A 67 31.96 -18.94 -7.07
N GLN A 68 32.49 -20.16 -7.11
CA GLN A 68 32.10 -21.17 -8.06
C GLN A 68 30.67 -21.66 -7.79
N ALA A 69 30.32 -21.90 -6.52
CA ALA A 69 28.98 -22.27 -6.11
C ALA A 69 27.92 -21.25 -6.52
N ILE A 70 28.16 -19.94 -6.36
CA ILE A 70 27.20 -18.89 -6.81
C ILE A 70 26.97 -18.93 -8.32
N ASN A 71 28.03 -19.18 -9.10
CA ASN A 71 27.91 -19.27 -10.56
C ASN A 71 27.16 -20.53 -11.00
N ASP A 72 27.40 -21.67 -10.34
CA ASP A 72 26.73 -22.93 -10.63
C ASP A 72 25.25 -22.90 -10.21
N ASP A 73 24.95 -22.30 -9.06
CA ASP A 73 23.58 -22.10 -8.54
C ASP A 73 22.78 -21.17 -9.47
N PHE A 74 23.37 -20.04 -9.88
CA PHE A 74 22.76 -19.14 -10.88
C PHE A 74 22.46 -19.85 -12.21
N ARG A 75 23.25 -20.86 -12.61
CA ARG A 75 22.99 -21.64 -13.83
C ARG A 75 21.71 -22.45 -13.78
N GLN A 76 21.30 -22.91 -12.61
CA GLN A 76 20.05 -23.66 -12.46
C GLN A 76 18.81 -22.78 -12.65
N HIS A 77 18.94 -21.46 -12.48
CA HIS A 77 17.81 -20.53 -12.50
C HIS A 77 17.76 -19.56 -13.70
N ALA A 78 18.84 -19.46 -14.48
CA ALA A 78 18.97 -18.43 -15.51
C ALA A 78 18.38 -18.81 -16.90
N GLU A 79 17.72 -19.95 -17.05
CA GLU A 79 17.19 -20.42 -18.35
C GLU A 79 16.17 -19.44 -18.97
N GLY A 80 15.38 -18.77 -18.14
CA GLY A 80 14.37 -17.79 -18.57
C GLY A 80 14.89 -16.37 -18.79
N LEU A 81 16.19 -16.12 -18.60
CA LEU A 81 16.80 -14.78 -18.69
C LEU A 81 17.45 -14.54 -20.04
N GLU A 82 17.28 -13.32 -20.56
CA GLU A 82 18.16 -12.80 -21.60
C GLU A 82 19.49 -12.35 -20.97
N LEU A 83 20.59 -13.01 -21.31
CA LEU A 83 21.91 -12.74 -20.75
C LEU A 83 22.78 -12.03 -21.78
N CYS A 84 23.32 -10.87 -21.42
CA CYS A 84 24.21 -10.08 -22.28
C CYS A 84 25.55 -9.86 -21.57
N SER A 85 26.65 -10.27 -22.19
CA SER A 85 28.02 -10.13 -21.65
C SER A 85 28.88 -9.25 -22.55
N PHE A 86 29.40 -8.17 -21.98
CA PHE A 86 30.22 -7.17 -22.66
C PHE A 86 31.64 -7.25 -22.09
N TYR A 87 32.64 -7.40 -22.96
CA TYR A 87 34.02 -7.58 -22.55
C TYR A 87 34.97 -6.64 -23.29
N GLU A 88 36.04 -6.26 -22.59
CA GLU A 88 37.07 -5.36 -23.10
C GLU A 88 37.95 -6.04 -24.15
N THR A 89 38.44 -5.25 -25.10
CA THR A 89 39.37 -5.70 -26.15
C THR A 89 40.68 -4.92 -26.14
N ARG A 90 40.74 -3.78 -25.44
CA ARG A 90 41.96 -3.00 -25.29
C ARG A 90 42.64 -3.33 -23.97
N GLN A 91 43.92 -3.65 -24.04
CA GLN A 91 44.74 -3.83 -22.85
C GLN A 91 44.84 -2.53 -22.05
N PHE A 92 44.65 -2.64 -20.74
CA PHE A 92 44.95 -1.58 -19.81
C PHE A 92 46.46 -1.40 -19.69
N ARG A 93 46.93 -0.14 -19.69
CA ARG A 93 48.34 0.21 -19.51
C ARG A 93 48.55 0.96 -18.20
N ALA A 94 49.32 0.38 -17.28
CA ALA A 94 49.78 1.04 -16.06
C ALA A 94 51.29 1.23 -16.09
N GLY A 95 51.74 2.47 -16.21
CA GLY A 95 53.18 2.81 -16.19
C GLY A 95 53.98 2.19 -17.33
N ILE A 96 55.30 2.18 -17.19
CA ILE A 96 56.24 1.68 -18.21
C ILE A 96 56.30 0.16 -18.13
N GLY A 97 55.74 -0.54 -19.11
CA GLY A 97 55.94 -1.98 -19.34
C GLY A 97 54.81 -2.93 -18.91
N ILE A 98 53.72 -2.46 -18.31
CA ILE A 98 52.58 -3.30 -17.90
C ILE A 98 51.38 -3.02 -18.82
N SER A 99 51.05 -3.99 -19.69
CA SER A 99 49.90 -3.97 -20.59
C SER A 99 49.17 -5.32 -20.51
N ALA A 100 47.93 -5.34 -20.01
CA ALA A 100 47.14 -6.57 -19.88
C ALA A 100 45.63 -6.30 -19.98
N LEU A 101 44.86 -7.30 -20.42
CA LEU A 101 43.40 -7.29 -20.20
C LEU A 101 43.15 -7.60 -18.73
N VAL A 102 42.32 -6.78 -18.10
CA VAL A 102 41.89 -6.93 -16.72
C VAL A 102 40.89 -8.08 -16.62
N VAL A 103 39.94 -8.13 -17.55
CA VAL A 103 38.99 -9.25 -17.69
C VAL A 103 39.17 -9.88 -19.06
N ASP A 104 39.72 -11.09 -19.07
CA ASP A 104 39.87 -11.89 -20.28
C ASP A 104 38.50 -12.26 -20.89
N PRO A 105 38.36 -12.27 -22.24
CA PRO A 105 37.10 -12.63 -22.90
C PRO A 105 36.53 -13.99 -22.49
N GLU A 106 37.36 -15.01 -22.26
CA GLU A 106 36.86 -16.33 -21.82
C GLU A 106 36.32 -16.29 -20.39
N SER A 107 36.91 -15.43 -19.53
CA SER A 107 36.39 -15.21 -18.18
C SER A 107 35.09 -14.42 -18.19
N ALA A 108 34.89 -13.51 -19.14
CA ALA A 108 33.68 -12.71 -19.27
C ALA A 108 32.47 -13.47 -19.83
N ARG A 109 32.66 -14.70 -20.33
CA ARG A 109 31.60 -15.53 -20.88
C ARG A 109 30.97 -16.41 -19.80
N LEU A 110 29.65 -16.39 -19.73
CA LEU A 110 28.88 -17.25 -18.84
C LEU A 110 28.75 -18.67 -19.40
N GLY A 111 28.81 -18.81 -20.74
CA GLY A 111 28.74 -20.04 -21.51
C GLY A 111 27.35 -20.68 -21.48
N TYR A 112 26.30 -19.85 -21.62
CA TYR A 112 24.93 -20.31 -21.81
C TYR A 112 24.60 -20.34 -23.31
N PRO A 113 23.78 -21.28 -23.79
CA PRO A 113 23.46 -21.40 -25.22
C PRO A 113 22.86 -20.14 -25.86
N ARG A 114 22.17 -19.31 -25.08
CA ARG A 114 21.47 -18.09 -25.55
C ARG A 114 22.12 -16.78 -25.06
N GLU A 115 23.32 -16.85 -24.49
CA GLU A 115 24.06 -15.67 -24.06
C GLU A 115 24.49 -14.83 -25.27
N LYS A 116 24.15 -13.53 -25.27
CA LYS A 116 24.63 -12.56 -26.25
C LYS A 116 25.97 -11.99 -25.77
N GLN A 117 26.98 -12.02 -26.63
CA GLN A 117 28.33 -11.61 -26.29
C GLN A 117 28.79 -10.45 -27.18
N TYR A 118 29.31 -9.39 -26.56
CA TYR A 118 29.66 -8.15 -27.24
C TYR A 118 31.11 -7.73 -26.93
N PRO A 119 32.02 -7.76 -27.91
CA PRO A 119 33.34 -7.16 -27.75
C PRO A 119 33.24 -5.64 -27.74
N MET A 120 33.92 -5.00 -26.79
CA MET A 120 33.92 -3.55 -26.60
C MET A 120 35.32 -3.01 -26.90
N ASN A 121 35.42 -2.01 -27.77
CA ASN A 121 36.68 -1.34 -28.09
C ASN A 121 37.07 -0.35 -26.98
N ALA A 122 37.28 -0.87 -25.78
CA ALA A 122 37.55 -0.14 -24.56
C ALA A 122 38.49 -0.96 -23.68
N ASP A 123 39.16 -0.27 -22.74
CA ASP A 123 39.84 -0.90 -21.62
C ASP A 123 38.90 -0.98 -20.41
N HIS A 124 39.33 -1.66 -19.34
CA HIS A 124 38.51 -1.86 -18.13
C HIS A 124 38.00 -0.57 -17.48
N ARG A 125 38.74 0.54 -17.63
CA ARG A 125 38.38 1.83 -16.99
C ARG A 125 37.34 2.59 -17.80
N SER A 126 37.34 2.41 -19.11
CA SER A 126 36.52 3.14 -20.08
C SER A 126 35.31 2.34 -20.58
N ILE A 127 35.25 1.03 -20.38
CA ILE A 127 34.18 0.17 -20.93
C ILE A 127 32.76 0.56 -20.49
N CYS A 128 32.59 1.18 -19.33
CA CYS A 128 31.31 1.71 -18.84
C CYS A 128 31.24 3.25 -18.86
N LYS A 129 32.19 3.94 -19.48
CA LYS A 129 32.29 5.40 -19.50
C LYS A 129 32.34 5.88 -20.93
N PHE A 130 31.18 6.30 -21.42
CA PHE A 130 31.02 6.76 -22.79
C PHE A 130 31.11 8.27 -22.86
N ASP A 131 31.91 8.79 -23.79
CA ASP A 131 32.11 10.24 -23.93
C ASP A 131 30.91 10.93 -24.60
N SER A 132 30.09 10.19 -25.35
CA SER A 132 29.01 10.74 -26.15
C SER A 132 27.97 9.66 -26.56
N PRO A 133 26.70 10.03 -26.79
CA PRO A 133 25.71 9.14 -27.40
C PRO A 133 26.06 8.65 -28.81
N LYS A 134 27.08 9.24 -29.47
CA LYS A 134 27.60 8.80 -30.77
C LYS A 134 28.68 7.72 -30.67
N ASP A 135 29.20 7.47 -29.47
CA ASP A 135 30.23 6.46 -29.22
C ASP A 135 29.76 5.06 -29.67
N GLU A 136 30.64 4.30 -30.30
CA GLU A 136 30.32 2.97 -30.85
C GLU A 136 29.98 1.96 -29.74
N ASN A 137 30.74 1.96 -28.65
CA ASN A 137 30.50 1.13 -27.48
C ASN A 137 29.17 1.49 -26.81
N TYR A 138 28.87 2.79 -26.70
CA TYR A 138 27.56 3.24 -26.22
C TYR A 138 26.42 2.69 -27.09
N ARG A 139 26.56 2.81 -28.42
CA ARG A 139 25.54 2.32 -29.36
C ARG A 139 25.35 0.81 -29.28
N ILE A 140 26.41 0.04 -29.05
CA ILE A 140 26.33 -1.42 -28.83
C ILE A 140 25.46 -1.73 -27.60
N VAL A 141 25.77 -1.15 -26.45
CA VAL A 141 25.00 -1.37 -25.21
C VAL A 141 23.56 -0.90 -25.36
N ARG A 142 23.36 0.31 -25.91
CA ARG A 142 22.03 0.88 -26.17
C ARG A 142 21.20 0.00 -27.09
N ASN A 143 21.78 -0.52 -28.17
CA ASN A 143 21.06 -1.37 -29.12
C ASN A 143 20.71 -2.73 -28.51
N ALA A 144 21.59 -3.31 -27.70
CA ALA A 144 21.27 -4.51 -26.94
C ALA A 144 20.08 -4.28 -26.01
N LEU A 145 20.10 -3.20 -25.22
CA LEU A 145 18.98 -2.80 -24.35
C LEU A 145 17.69 -2.56 -25.14
N ALA A 146 17.77 -1.82 -26.25
CA ALA A 146 16.62 -1.56 -27.10
C ALA A 146 16.03 -2.85 -27.68
N SER A 147 16.88 -3.80 -28.08
CA SER A 147 16.43 -5.12 -28.55
C SER A 147 15.74 -5.91 -27.44
N THR A 148 16.29 -5.94 -26.22
CA THR A 148 15.62 -6.58 -25.08
C THR A 148 14.27 -5.92 -24.78
N VAL A 149 14.20 -4.58 -24.74
CA VAL A 149 12.94 -3.86 -24.51
C VAL A 149 11.92 -4.17 -25.60
N GLN A 150 12.35 -4.23 -26.86
CA GLN A 150 11.47 -4.57 -27.96
C GLN A 150 10.98 -6.02 -27.85
N ASN A 151 11.85 -6.99 -27.54
CA ASN A 151 11.45 -8.38 -27.33
C ASN A 151 10.45 -8.53 -26.17
N ILE A 152 10.66 -7.78 -25.07
CA ILE A 152 9.74 -7.75 -23.92
C ILE A 152 8.40 -7.18 -24.36
N ARG A 153 8.41 -6.03 -25.06
CA ARG A 153 7.19 -5.41 -25.59
C ARG A 153 6.49 -6.34 -26.56
N ASP A 154 7.19 -7.02 -27.45
CA ASP A 154 6.58 -7.95 -28.40
C ASP A 154 6.00 -9.16 -27.68
N THR A 155 6.64 -9.65 -26.62
CA THR A 155 6.10 -10.74 -25.78
C THR A 155 4.85 -10.28 -25.02
N VAL A 156 4.87 -9.07 -24.46
CA VAL A 156 3.73 -8.46 -23.75
C VAL A 156 2.60 -8.14 -24.72
N ASN A 157 2.88 -7.50 -25.85
CA ASN A 157 1.93 -7.19 -26.90
C ASN A 157 1.36 -8.46 -27.54
N THR A 158 2.12 -9.54 -27.69
CA THR A 158 1.58 -10.84 -28.16
C THR A 158 0.65 -11.45 -27.11
N ALA A 159 0.94 -11.24 -25.82
CA ALA A 159 0.06 -11.62 -24.71
C ALA A 159 -1.14 -10.67 -24.53
N GLU A 160 -1.08 -9.42 -25.00
CA GLU A 160 -2.17 -8.43 -24.94
C GLU A 160 -3.05 -8.44 -26.22
N THR A 161 -2.47 -8.72 -27.39
CA THR A 161 -3.19 -8.88 -28.67
C THR A 161 -3.94 -10.21 -28.71
N GLN A 162 -3.49 -11.19 -27.92
CA GLN A 162 -4.36 -12.23 -27.41
C GLN A 162 -5.01 -11.72 -26.11
N ALA A 163 -5.99 -10.82 -26.20
CA ALA A 163 -6.84 -10.54 -25.04
C ALA A 163 -7.26 -11.89 -24.46
N SER A 164 -6.78 -12.20 -23.26
CA SER A 164 -7.12 -13.47 -22.63
C SER A 164 -8.64 -13.52 -22.60
N PRO A 165 -9.30 -14.63 -22.99
CA PRO A 165 -10.74 -14.76 -22.82
C PRO A 165 -11.20 -14.34 -21.42
N ARG A 166 -10.32 -14.49 -20.43
CA ARG A 166 -10.52 -14.03 -19.05
C ARG A 166 -10.63 -12.50 -18.93
N GLN A 167 -9.83 -11.70 -19.63
CA GLN A 167 -9.87 -10.24 -19.51
C GLN A 167 -11.20 -9.69 -20.04
N ASP A 168 -11.60 -10.07 -21.25
CA ASP A 168 -12.90 -9.68 -21.82
C ASP A 168 -14.07 -10.15 -20.95
N GLN A 169 -13.98 -11.37 -20.40
CA GLN A 169 -14.94 -11.89 -19.43
C GLN A 169 -15.00 -11.03 -18.16
N MET A 170 -13.85 -10.60 -17.64
CA MET A 170 -13.81 -9.80 -16.43
C MET A 170 -14.32 -8.38 -16.66
N GLU A 171 -14.02 -7.76 -17.81
CA GLU A 171 -14.60 -6.46 -18.20
C GLU A 171 -16.13 -6.56 -18.32
N THR A 172 -16.63 -7.61 -18.98
CA THR A 172 -18.07 -7.89 -19.06
C THR A 172 -18.71 -8.04 -17.67
N LEU A 173 -18.03 -8.73 -16.76
CA LEU A 173 -18.51 -8.92 -15.39
C LEU A 173 -18.42 -7.64 -14.54
N ALA A 174 -17.41 -6.80 -14.76
CA ALA A 174 -17.27 -5.51 -14.10
C ALA A 174 -18.50 -4.64 -14.41
N GLU A 175 -18.87 -4.54 -15.69
CA GLU A 175 -20.07 -3.84 -16.14
C GLU A 175 -21.35 -4.46 -15.55
N TYR A 176 -21.47 -5.80 -15.60
CA TYR A 176 -22.66 -6.50 -15.09
C TYR A 176 -22.82 -6.46 -13.56
N LEU A 177 -21.73 -6.29 -12.81
CA LEU A 177 -21.77 -6.10 -11.37
C LEU A 177 -21.81 -4.62 -10.99
N GLY A 178 -21.71 -3.71 -11.97
CA GLY A 178 -21.62 -2.27 -11.75
C GLY A 178 -20.38 -1.86 -10.95
N VAL A 179 -19.32 -2.65 -11.03
CA VAL A 179 -18.02 -2.36 -10.40
C VAL A 179 -17.19 -1.65 -11.47
N VAL A 180 -17.19 -0.32 -11.46
CA VAL A 180 -16.34 0.48 -12.35
C VAL A 180 -14.89 0.41 -11.91
N ASP A 181 -13.94 0.61 -12.83
CA ASP A 181 -12.49 0.56 -12.58
C ASP A 181 -12.06 1.37 -11.37
N GLU A 182 -12.71 2.51 -11.11
CA GLU A 182 -12.46 3.36 -9.94
C GLU A 182 -12.60 2.59 -8.61
N VAL A 183 -13.61 1.73 -8.47
CA VAL A 183 -13.85 0.96 -7.23
C VAL A 183 -12.80 -0.12 -7.03
N MET A 184 -12.32 -0.75 -8.10
CA MET A 184 -11.29 -1.78 -8.04
C MET A 184 -9.92 -1.19 -7.74
N ASN A 185 -9.58 -0.07 -8.39
CA ASN A 185 -8.35 0.67 -8.11
C ASN A 185 -8.36 1.15 -6.66
N ASP A 186 -9.47 1.73 -6.21
CA ASP A 186 -9.63 2.18 -4.83
C ASP A 186 -9.41 1.06 -3.80
N LEU A 187 -9.83 -0.17 -4.10
CA LEU A 187 -9.67 -1.31 -3.18
C LEU A 187 -8.22 -1.82 -3.14
N ALA A 188 -7.54 -1.86 -4.29
CA ALA A 188 -6.12 -2.20 -4.36
C ALA A 188 -5.27 -1.15 -3.66
N ASP A 189 -5.64 0.12 -3.84
CA ASP A 189 -4.99 1.27 -3.21
C ASP A 189 -5.22 1.30 -1.71
N ASP A 190 -6.45 1.03 -1.23
CA ASP A 190 -6.74 0.90 0.20
C ASP A 190 -5.89 -0.20 0.85
N LEU A 191 -5.77 -1.37 0.21
CA LEU A 191 -4.91 -2.45 0.71
C LEU A 191 -3.43 -2.03 0.71
N ALA A 192 -2.98 -1.34 -0.34
CA ALA A 192 -1.61 -0.86 -0.43
C ALA A 192 -1.31 0.22 0.63
N ASP A 193 -2.26 1.08 0.93
CA ASP A 193 -2.18 2.08 2.00
C ASP A 193 -2.15 1.40 3.38
N ILE A 194 -2.98 0.38 3.62
CA ILE A 194 -2.91 -0.42 4.86
C ILE A 194 -1.53 -1.08 5.02
N ARG A 195 -0.96 -1.61 3.92
CA ARG A 195 0.37 -2.24 3.92
C ARG A 195 1.50 -1.24 4.17
N GLU A 196 1.48 -0.09 3.51
CA GLU A 196 2.55 0.91 3.58
C GLU A 196 2.45 1.81 4.81
N LEU A 197 1.26 2.34 5.10
CA LEU A 197 1.03 3.28 6.18
C LEU A 197 0.82 2.59 7.53
N ARG A 198 0.53 1.27 7.53
CA ARG A 198 0.20 0.48 8.73
C ARG A 198 -0.79 1.22 9.63
N LEU A 199 -1.86 1.72 9.01
CA LEU A 199 -2.85 2.57 9.68
C LEU A 199 -3.35 1.86 10.95
N PRO A 200 -3.23 2.50 12.12
CA PRO A 200 -3.71 1.94 13.37
C PRO A 200 -5.23 1.73 13.31
N GLY A 201 -5.70 0.49 13.51
CA GLY A 201 -7.14 0.14 13.47
C GLY A 201 -7.47 -1.01 12.51
N THR A 202 -6.90 -0.99 11.30
CA THR A 202 -7.15 -2.00 10.23
C THR A 202 -6.00 -3.02 10.07
N PHE A 203 -4.97 -2.91 10.91
CA PHE A 203 -3.74 -3.73 10.81
C PHE A 203 -4.00 -5.24 10.79
N LEU A 204 -4.93 -5.72 11.63
CA LEU A 204 -5.24 -7.16 11.71
C LEU A 204 -5.83 -7.68 10.40
N SER A 205 -6.77 -6.95 9.81
CA SER A 205 -7.38 -7.32 8.53
C SER A 205 -6.36 -7.33 7.39
N GLY A 206 -5.48 -6.32 7.34
CA GLY A 206 -4.38 -6.28 6.37
C GLY A 206 -3.42 -7.46 6.52
N PHE A 207 -3.03 -7.79 7.75
CA PHE A 207 -2.16 -8.94 8.03
C PHE A 207 -2.80 -10.27 7.59
N ILE A 208 -4.10 -10.45 7.83
CA ILE A 208 -4.82 -11.67 7.45
C ILE A 208 -4.96 -11.77 5.93
N VAL A 209 -5.19 -10.65 5.23
CA VAL A 209 -5.17 -10.62 3.77
C VAL A 209 -3.80 -11.04 3.23
N ASP A 210 -2.70 -10.55 3.84
CA ASP A 210 -1.34 -10.95 3.47
C ASP A 210 -1.10 -12.44 3.70
N ASP A 211 -1.55 -12.99 4.84
CA ASP A 211 -1.41 -14.41 5.17
C ASP A 211 -2.20 -15.31 4.21
N LEU A 212 -3.42 -14.91 3.86
CA LEU A 212 -4.25 -15.59 2.85
C LEU A 212 -3.62 -15.55 1.47
N GLU A 213 -2.99 -14.43 1.10
CA GLU A 213 -2.25 -14.29 -0.17
C GLU A 213 -1.03 -15.20 -0.22
N VAL A 214 -0.25 -15.27 0.87
CA VAL A 214 0.92 -16.17 0.97
C VAL A 214 0.50 -17.64 0.94
N SER A 215 -0.67 -17.96 1.48
CA SER A 215 -1.22 -19.31 1.53
C SER A 215 -1.93 -19.74 0.24
N ASP A 216 -1.97 -18.88 -0.79
CA ASP A 216 -2.66 -19.12 -2.07
C ASP A 216 -4.15 -19.50 -1.88
N ALA A 217 -4.79 -18.92 -0.85
CA ALA A 217 -6.20 -19.11 -0.59
C ALA A 217 -7.06 -18.22 -1.51
N ALA A 218 -8.29 -18.63 -1.82
CA ALA A 218 -9.22 -17.74 -2.50
C ALA A 218 -9.85 -16.78 -1.49
N TYR A 219 -9.41 -15.52 -1.49
CA TYR A 219 -9.87 -14.50 -0.55
C TYR A 219 -10.48 -13.29 -1.26
N SER A 220 -11.57 -12.77 -0.72
CA SER A 220 -12.14 -11.48 -1.10
C SER A 220 -12.13 -10.57 0.12
N TYR A 221 -11.91 -9.28 -0.08
CA TYR A 221 -11.86 -8.33 1.03
C TYR A 221 -12.60 -7.04 0.71
N TYR A 222 -13.03 -6.36 1.76
CA TYR A 222 -13.65 -5.05 1.65
C TYR A 222 -13.42 -4.24 2.92
N PHE A 223 -12.90 -3.03 2.76
CA PHE A 223 -12.65 -2.09 3.87
C PHE A 223 -13.74 -1.03 3.84
N PHE A 224 -14.64 -1.04 4.83
CA PHE A 224 -15.57 0.08 4.99
C PHE A 224 -14.79 1.32 5.44
N LYS A 225 -15.21 2.48 4.93
CA LYS A 225 -14.69 3.79 5.33
C LYS A 225 -15.85 4.74 5.60
N HIS A 226 -15.96 5.19 6.84
CA HIS A 226 -16.91 6.19 7.28
C HIS A 226 -16.59 7.53 6.60
N GLY A 227 -17.62 8.31 6.24
CA GLY A 227 -17.44 9.57 5.54
C GLY A 227 -17.18 9.47 4.03
N ASP A 228 -17.00 8.26 3.47
CA ASP A 228 -17.07 8.02 2.03
C ASP A 228 -18.36 7.25 1.69
N ARG A 229 -19.35 7.95 1.13
CA ARG A 229 -20.63 7.31 0.74
C ARG A 229 -20.46 6.22 -0.33
N SER A 230 -19.41 6.29 -1.14
CA SER A 230 -19.14 5.24 -2.13
C SER A 230 -18.70 3.93 -1.46
N LYS A 231 -17.98 4.03 -0.34
CA LYS A 231 -17.40 2.88 0.39
C LYS A 231 -18.21 2.40 1.59
N SER A 232 -19.10 3.23 2.14
CA SER A 232 -19.96 2.86 3.28
C SER A 232 -21.24 2.09 2.91
N ALA A 233 -21.55 1.91 1.62
CA ALA A 233 -22.75 1.18 1.18
C ALA A 233 -22.55 -0.34 1.12
N LEU A 234 -23.46 -1.11 1.73
CA LEU A 234 -23.44 -2.57 1.69
C LEU A 234 -23.58 -3.12 0.25
N SER A 235 -24.34 -2.44 -0.62
CA SER A 235 -24.46 -2.80 -2.03
C SER A 235 -23.12 -2.75 -2.77
N THR A 236 -22.25 -1.78 -2.46
CA THR A 236 -20.89 -1.71 -3.04
C THR A 236 -20.02 -2.84 -2.53
N CYS A 237 -20.06 -3.12 -1.23
CA CYS A 237 -19.36 -4.26 -0.63
C CYS A 237 -19.75 -5.58 -1.32
N LEU A 238 -21.05 -5.87 -1.44
CA LEU A 238 -21.52 -7.10 -2.08
C LEU A 238 -21.11 -7.22 -3.55
N ARG A 239 -21.15 -6.13 -4.32
CA ARG A 239 -20.74 -6.13 -5.73
C ARG A 239 -19.23 -6.36 -5.89
N SER A 240 -18.43 -5.72 -5.03
CA SER A 240 -16.97 -5.91 -4.98
C SER A 240 -16.59 -7.35 -4.61
N LEU A 241 -17.21 -7.91 -3.56
CA LEU A 241 -16.95 -9.30 -3.16
C LEU A 241 -17.31 -10.29 -4.28
N ALA A 242 -18.44 -10.09 -4.97
CA ALA A 242 -18.85 -10.92 -6.10
C ALA A 242 -17.82 -10.86 -7.25
N PHE A 243 -17.34 -9.68 -7.58
CA PHE A 243 -16.33 -9.49 -8.63
C PHE A 243 -15.00 -10.17 -8.30
N GLN A 244 -14.52 -10.01 -7.06
CA GLN A 244 -13.30 -10.67 -6.57
C GLN A 244 -13.45 -12.20 -6.60
N MET A 245 -14.60 -12.74 -6.16
CA MET A 245 -14.86 -14.18 -6.22
C MET A 245 -14.84 -14.72 -7.66
N ALA A 246 -15.44 -14.02 -8.62
CA ALA A 246 -15.39 -14.41 -10.03
C ALA A 246 -13.97 -14.27 -10.65
N SER A 247 -13.19 -13.32 -10.14
CA SER A 247 -11.78 -13.17 -10.55
C SER A 247 -10.96 -14.38 -10.10
N LEU A 248 -11.23 -14.92 -8.92
CA LEU A 248 -10.46 -16.01 -8.30
C LEU A 248 -10.96 -17.41 -8.69
N ASP A 249 -12.27 -17.59 -8.84
CA ASP A 249 -12.88 -18.91 -9.05
C ASP A 249 -13.55 -19.01 -10.44
N PRO A 250 -13.03 -19.86 -11.35
CA PRO A 250 -13.61 -20.07 -12.67
C PRO A 250 -15.08 -20.53 -12.66
N GLY A 251 -15.47 -21.36 -11.69
CA GLY A 251 -16.85 -21.86 -11.60
C GLY A 251 -17.85 -20.74 -11.31
N ILE A 252 -17.47 -19.83 -10.40
CA ILE A 252 -18.26 -18.62 -10.10
C ILE A 252 -18.27 -17.66 -11.30
N ARG A 253 -17.13 -17.49 -11.98
CA ARG A 253 -17.03 -16.67 -13.19
C ARG A 253 -18.00 -17.14 -14.28
N ASP A 254 -17.96 -18.42 -14.61
CA ASP A 254 -18.82 -19.00 -15.64
C ASP A 254 -20.30 -18.90 -15.27
N LEU A 255 -20.63 -19.07 -13.98
CA LEU A 255 -21.99 -18.88 -13.49
C LEU A 255 -22.46 -17.43 -13.69
N PHE A 256 -21.65 -16.44 -13.34
CA PHE A 256 -22.02 -15.03 -13.48
C PHE A 256 -22.14 -14.61 -14.94
N LEU A 257 -21.26 -15.12 -15.81
CA LEU A 257 -21.36 -14.91 -17.26
C LEU A 257 -22.66 -15.51 -17.84
N LYS A 258 -23.06 -16.70 -17.38
CA LYS A 258 -24.35 -17.31 -17.76
C LYS A 258 -25.55 -16.51 -17.27
N LEU A 259 -25.47 -15.92 -16.07
CA LEU A 259 -26.53 -15.03 -15.57
C LEU A 259 -26.64 -13.77 -16.43
N HIS A 260 -25.50 -13.19 -16.82
CA HIS A 260 -25.44 -12.04 -17.71
C HIS A 260 -25.99 -12.37 -19.10
N SER A 261 -25.56 -13.46 -19.73
CA SER A 261 -26.04 -13.88 -21.05
C SER A 261 -27.54 -14.19 -21.06
N SER A 262 -28.08 -14.66 -19.93
CA SER A 262 -29.51 -14.90 -19.73
C SER A 262 -30.31 -13.62 -19.43
N ARG A 263 -29.66 -12.45 -19.44
CA ARG A 263 -30.26 -11.12 -19.18
C ARG A 263 -31.02 -11.03 -17.86
N VAL A 264 -30.50 -11.67 -16.81
CA VAL A 264 -31.06 -11.54 -15.46
C VAL A 264 -30.92 -10.08 -15.01
N LYS A 265 -32.04 -9.43 -14.71
CA LYS A 265 -32.05 -8.05 -14.22
C LYS A 265 -31.54 -8.00 -12.79
N VAL A 266 -30.56 -7.13 -12.54
CA VAL A 266 -29.98 -6.87 -11.23
C VAL A 266 -30.47 -5.52 -10.73
N ASP A 267 -31.00 -5.49 -9.51
CA ASP A 267 -31.33 -4.25 -8.82
C ASP A 267 -30.16 -3.86 -7.90
N TYR A 268 -29.28 -2.98 -8.40
CA TYR A 268 -28.08 -2.57 -7.68
C TYR A 268 -28.35 -1.73 -6.43
N GLY A 269 -29.55 -1.16 -6.30
CA GLY A 269 -29.96 -0.39 -5.12
C GLY A 269 -30.53 -1.26 -3.99
N ASN A 270 -30.66 -2.57 -4.21
CA ASN A 270 -31.29 -3.49 -3.26
C ASN A 270 -30.35 -4.62 -2.87
N GLU A 271 -29.80 -4.55 -1.66
CA GLU A 271 -28.79 -5.49 -1.16
C GLU A 271 -29.34 -6.92 -1.06
N ARG A 272 -30.63 -7.08 -0.75
CA ARG A 272 -31.28 -8.41 -0.70
C ARG A 272 -31.40 -9.02 -2.10
N SER A 273 -31.63 -8.19 -3.12
CA SER A 273 -31.67 -8.63 -4.51
C SER A 273 -30.29 -9.06 -5.01
N LEU A 274 -29.26 -8.26 -4.70
CA LEU A 274 -27.86 -8.59 -4.97
C LEU A 274 -27.47 -9.91 -4.30
N TRP A 275 -27.78 -10.07 -3.01
CA TRP A 275 -27.53 -11.29 -2.26
C TRP A 275 -28.15 -12.53 -2.91
N ARG A 276 -29.44 -12.47 -3.23
CA ARG A 276 -30.16 -13.59 -3.85
C ARG A 276 -29.62 -13.96 -5.24
N THR A 277 -29.06 -12.99 -5.95
CA THR A 277 -28.54 -13.21 -7.31
C THR A 277 -27.14 -13.80 -7.27
N PHE A 278 -26.24 -13.22 -6.46
CA PHE A 278 -24.80 -13.49 -6.50
C PHE A 278 -24.26 -14.34 -5.34
N PHE A 279 -25.05 -14.56 -4.28
CA PHE A 279 -24.60 -15.26 -3.07
C PHE A 279 -25.62 -16.31 -2.60
N ALA A 280 -26.57 -16.69 -3.46
CA ALA A 280 -27.47 -17.79 -3.16
C ALA A 280 -26.71 -19.12 -3.04
N PRO A 281 -27.25 -20.13 -2.33
CA PRO A 281 -26.58 -21.43 -2.13
C PRO A 281 -26.10 -22.11 -3.41
N LYS A 282 -26.80 -21.88 -4.54
CA LYS A 282 -26.37 -22.36 -5.87
C LYS A 282 -24.98 -21.87 -6.27
N VAL A 283 -24.59 -20.65 -5.90
CA VAL A 283 -23.30 -20.04 -6.26
C VAL A 283 -22.18 -20.77 -5.53
N PHE A 284 -22.34 -20.99 -4.23
CA PHE A 284 -21.37 -21.74 -3.44
C PHE A 284 -21.28 -23.21 -3.82
N LYS A 285 -22.36 -23.82 -4.36
CA LYS A 285 -22.29 -25.17 -4.96
C LYS A 285 -21.42 -25.25 -6.21
N GLU A 286 -21.42 -24.20 -7.04
CA GLU A 286 -20.58 -24.07 -8.23
C GLU A 286 -19.15 -23.61 -7.91
N ALA A 287 -18.88 -23.14 -6.68
CA ALA A 287 -17.54 -22.78 -6.26
C ALA A 287 -16.61 -24.00 -6.32
N THR A 288 -15.42 -23.82 -6.88
CA THR A 288 -14.42 -24.87 -7.06
C THR A 288 -13.43 -24.93 -5.90
N VAL A 289 -13.36 -23.86 -5.11
CA VAL A 289 -12.45 -23.68 -3.98
C VAL A 289 -13.19 -23.16 -2.73
N GLN A 290 -12.54 -23.24 -1.57
CA GLN A 290 -13.03 -22.58 -0.36
C GLN A 290 -12.71 -21.08 -0.44
N HIS A 291 -13.71 -20.26 -0.14
CA HIS A 291 -13.61 -18.80 -0.17
C HIS A 291 -13.48 -18.22 1.25
N PHE A 292 -12.66 -17.19 1.39
CA PHE A 292 -12.47 -16.42 2.61
C PHE A 292 -12.88 -14.97 2.39
N TRP A 293 -13.71 -14.40 3.25
CA TRP A 293 -14.04 -12.98 3.22
C TRP A 293 -13.40 -12.26 4.40
N VAL A 294 -12.75 -11.13 4.13
CA VAL A 294 -12.25 -10.21 5.15
C VAL A 294 -13.01 -8.89 5.01
N ILE A 295 -13.92 -8.64 5.94
CA ILE A 295 -14.72 -7.41 5.97
C ILE A 295 -14.26 -6.56 7.15
N ASP A 296 -13.64 -5.43 6.87
CA ASP A 296 -13.12 -4.55 7.91
C ASP A 296 -14.08 -3.40 8.23
N ALA A 297 -14.13 -3.03 9.51
CA ALA A 297 -14.88 -1.87 10.03
C ALA A 297 -16.39 -1.91 9.70
N LEU A 298 -17.07 -3.03 9.98
CA LEU A 298 -18.49 -3.19 9.66
C LEU A 298 -19.40 -2.13 10.30
N ASP A 299 -19.03 -1.55 11.44
CA ASP A 299 -19.73 -0.44 12.07
C ASP A 299 -19.76 0.84 11.21
N GLU A 300 -18.85 0.97 10.25
CA GLU A 300 -18.80 2.09 9.30
C GLU A 300 -19.73 1.88 8.08
N CYS A 301 -20.38 0.72 7.98
CA CYS A 301 -21.39 0.45 6.97
C CYS A 301 -22.69 1.19 7.27
N SER A 302 -23.22 1.91 6.29
CA SER A 302 -24.45 2.72 6.39
C SER A 302 -25.65 1.92 6.88
N ASN A 303 -25.74 0.63 6.50
CA ASN A 303 -26.78 -0.28 6.96
C ASN A 303 -26.30 -1.73 6.88
N PHE A 304 -25.74 -2.24 7.98
CA PHE A 304 -25.25 -3.63 8.09
C PHE A 304 -26.33 -4.64 8.50
N ALA A 305 -27.51 -4.21 8.96
CA ALA A 305 -28.54 -5.11 9.47
C ALA A 305 -28.99 -6.20 8.47
N PRO A 306 -29.22 -5.91 7.16
CA PRO A 306 -29.61 -6.93 6.19
C PRO A 306 -28.58 -8.07 6.06
N LEU A 307 -27.29 -7.75 6.17
CA LEU A 307 -26.19 -8.72 6.09
C LEU A 307 -26.31 -9.76 7.22
N LEU A 308 -26.53 -9.32 8.45
CA LEU A 308 -26.61 -10.22 9.60
C LEU A 308 -27.98 -10.92 9.70
N GLU A 309 -29.08 -10.17 9.63
CA GLU A 309 -30.42 -10.70 9.92
C GLU A 309 -30.98 -11.59 8.82
N SER A 310 -30.67 -11.30 7.56
CA SER A 310 -31.36 -11.91 6.40
C SER A 310 -30.44 -12.73 5.50
N MET A 311 -29.17 -12.37 5.42
CA MET A 311 -28.21 -12.98 4.49
C MET A 311 -27.41 -14.08 5.18
N LEU A 312 -26.58 -13.72 6.16
CA LEU A 312 -25.72 -14.67 6.88
C LEU A 312 -26.52 -15.63 7.78
N SER A 313 -27.60 -15.15 8.41
CA SER A 313 -28.49 -16.01 9.23
C SER A 313 -29.11 -17.17 8.44
N LYS A 314 -29.39 -16.97 7.14
CA LYS A 314 -30.05 -17.95 6.27
C LYS A 314 -29.07 -18.80 5.46
N MET A 315 -27.76 -18.53 5.56
CA MET A 315 -26.76 -19.35 4.90
C MET A 315 -26.59 -20.69 5.61
N GLU A 316 -26.49 -21.74 4.80
CA GLU A 316 -26.09 -23.07 5.25
C GLU A 316 -24.57 -23.08 5.48
N ASN A 317 -24.13 -23.70 6.57
CA ASN A 317 -22.71 -23.85 6.85
C ASN A 317 -22.20 -25.14 6.22
N ASP A 318 -21.88 -25.10 4.93
CA ASP A 318 -21.24 -26.20 4.19
C ASP A 318 -19.70 -26.13 4.23
N GLY A 319 -19.15 -25.13 4.93
CA GLY A 319 -17.72 -24.88 5.05
C GLY A 319 -17.07 -24.24 3.83
N ARG A 320 -17.80 -23.93 2.75
CA ARG A 320 -17.23 -23.33 1.53
C ARG A 320 -16.94 -21.84 1.65
N LEU A 321 -17.56 -21.16 2.61
CA LEU A 321 -17.29 -19.76 2.92
C LEU A 321 -16.88 -19.60 4.39
N ARG A 322 -15.77 -18.92 4.61
CA ARG A 322 -15.33 -18.43 5.93
C ARG A 322 -15.32 -16.91 5.88
N ILE A 323 -15.87 -16.26 6.90
CA ILE A 323 -15.96 -14.81 6.95
C ILE A 323 -15.31 -14.34 8.24
N LEU A 324 -14.33 -13.44 8.11
CA LEU A 324 -13.81 -12.62 9.18
C LEU A 324 -14.44 -11.22 9.07
N ILE A 325 -14.94 -10.71 10.19
CA ILE A 325 -15.48 -9.37 10.29
C ILE A 325 -14.78 -8.66 11.44
N THR A 326 -14.23 -7.46 11.19
CA THR A 326 -13.80 -6.55 12.25
C THR A 326 -14.81 -5.41 12.37
N SER A 327 -14.92 -4.87 13.59
CA SER A 327 -15.85 -3.78 13.89
C SER A 327 -15.54 -3.20 15.26
N ARG A 328 -15.90 -1.94 15.49
CA ARG A 328 -16.11 -1.44 16.86
C ARG A 328 -17.32 -2.13 17.49
N GLU A 329 -17.28 -2.29 18.81
CA GLU A 329 -18.41 -2.85 19.54
C GLU A 329 -19.55 -1.81 19.61
N THR A 330 -20.72 -2.18 19.08
CA THR A 330 -21.95 -1.41 19.23
C THR A 330 -23.07 -2.31 19.77
N PRO A 331 -23.99 -1.78 20.62
CA PRO A 331 -25.10 -2.58 21.15
C PRO A 331 -25.96 -3.20 20.05
N GLU A 332 -26.10 -2.50 18.92
CA GLU A 332 -26.82 -2.98 17.75
C GLU A 332 -26.13 -4.18 17.11
N LEU A 333 -24.83 -4.11 16.84
CA LEU A 333 -24.07 -5.24 16.29
C LEU A 333 -24.10 -6.46 17.21
N CYS A 334 -23.87 -6.28 18.52
CA CYS A 334 -23.90 -7.39 19.48
C CYS A 334 -25.27 -8.09 19.49
N ARG A 335 -26.36 -7.31 19.41
CA ARG A 335 -27.72 -7.86 19.29
C ARG A 335 -27.90 -8.65 18.00
N LEU A 336 -27.45 -8.12 16.86
CA LEU A 336 -27.62 -8.75 15.55
C LEU A 336 -26.80 -10.04 15.40
N PHE A 337 -25.54 -10.06 15.86
CA PHE A 337 -24.74 -11.29 15.87
C PHE A 337 -25.38 -12.38 16.72
N SER A 338 -25.99 -12.01 17.85
CA SER A 338 -26.76 -12.95 18.69
C SER A 338 -27.93 -13.61 17.94
N THR A 339 -28.46 -12.98 16.89
CA THR A 339 -29.55 -13.53 16.06
C THR A 339 -29.11 -14.57 15.03
N LEU A 340 -27.79 -14.70 14.76
CA LEU A 340 -27.26 -15.66 13.77
C LEU A 340 -27.45 -17.13 14.20
N GLY A 341 -27.75 -17.38 15.48
CA GLY A 341 -27.96 -18.70 16.04
C GLY A 341 -26.67 -19.37 16.54
N PRO A 342 -26.81 -20.44 17.36
CA PRO A 342 -25.68 -21.10 18.00
C PRO A 342 -24.76 -21.78 16.98
N GLY A 343 -23.44 -21.60 17.16
CA GLY A 343 -22.42 -22.27 16.34
C GLY A 343 -22.20 -21.68 14.93
N LYS A 344 -22.90 -20.60 14.55
CA LYS A 344 -22.70 -19.91 13.26
C LYS A 344 -21.64 -18.82 13.28
N HIS A 345 -21.32 -18.28 14.46
CA HIS A 345 -20.32 -17.24 14.61
C HIS A 345 -19.51 -17.47 15.87
N PHE A 346 -18.32 -16.88 15.88
CA PHE A 346 -17.44 -16.79 17.03
C PHE A 346 -17.00 -15.34 17.15
N THR A 347 -17.18 -14.75 18.33
CA THR A 347 -16.79 -13.36 18.60
C THR A 347 -15.58 -13.37 19.52
N ALA A 348 -14.49 -12.76 19.07
CA ALA A 348 -13.33 -12.45 19.89
C ALA A 348 -13.34 -10.94 20.18
N HIS A 349 -13.28 -10.57 21.45
CA HIS A 349 -13.15 -9.18 21.86
C HIS A 349 -11.68 -8.91 22.15
N ILE A 350 -11.10 -7.89 21.50
CA ILE A 350 -9.73 -7.43 21.77
C ILE A 350 -9.80 -6.40 22.89
N SER A 351 -9.36 -6.78 24.09
CA SER A 351 -9.38 -5.87 25.23
C SER A 351 -8.13 -4.97 25.25
N PRO A 352 -8.21 -3.74 25.82
CA PRO A 352 -7.05 -2.88 25.98
C PRO A 352 -5.88 -3.54 26.75
N GLU A 353 -6.18 -4.48 27.64
CA GLU A 353 -5.18 -5.18 28.46
C GLU A 353 -4.38 -6.18 27.63
N GLU A 354 -5.03 -6.85 26.66
CA GLU A 354 -4.40 -7.81 25.75
C GLU A 354 -3.39 -7.12 24.82
N THR A 355 -3.66 -5.88 24.42
CA THR A 355 -2.79 -5.11 23.51
C THR A 355 -1.56 -4.52 24.19
N LEU A 356 -1.50 -4.45 25.52
CA LEU A 356 -0.39 -3.81 26.24
C LEU A 356 0.97 -4.47 25.96
N SER A 357 0.98 -5.79 25.80
CA SER A 357 2.21 -6.55 25.52
C SER A 357 2.79 -6.21 24.13
N ASP A 358 1.92 -6.08 23.14
CA ASP A 358 2.28 -5.69 21.78
C ASP A 358 2.67 -4.21 21.70
N ILE A 359 1.98 -3.33 22.43
CA ILE A 359 2.34 -1.91 22.56
C ILE A 359 3.72 -1.78 23.17
N LYS A 360 4.03 -2.55 24.22
CA LYS A 360 5.39 -2.56 24.80
C LYS A 360 6.43 -2.93 23.75
N ARG A 361 6.18 -3.98 22.96
CA ARG A 361 7.08 -4.40 21.88
C ARG A 361 7.24 -3.32 20.80
N LEU A 362 6.16 -2.61 20.46
CA LEU A 362 6.20 -1.47 19.53
C LEU A 362 7.08 -0.33 20.06
N VAL A 363 6.93 0.03 21.33
CA VAL A 363 7.74 1.07 21.99
C VAL A 363 9.22 0.66 22.02
N GLU A 364 9.50 -0.59 22.39
CA GLU A 364 10.87 -1.16 22.38
C GLU A 364 11.48 -1.18 20.97
N HIS A 365 10.67 -1.42 19.93
CA HIS A 365 11.14 -1.41 18.55
C HIS A 365 11.44 0.00 18.04
N LYS A 366 10.61 0.98 18.39
CA LYS A 366 10.82 2.41 18.03
C LYS A 366 11.77 3.14 18.98
N ARG A 367 12.49 2.41 19.84
CA ARG A 367 13.43 2.92 20.85
C ARG A 367 14.58 3.75 20.28
N SER A 368 14.95 3.53 19.02
CA SER A 368 15.95 4.36 18.32
C SER A 368 15.52 5.82 18.16
N ALA A 369 14.21 6.12 18.17
CA ALA A 369 13.69 7.49 18.15
C ALA A 369 13.94 8.24 19.47
N LEU A 370 14.36 7.53 20.53
CA LEU A 370 14.62 8.06 21.88
C LEU A 370 16.12 8.00 22.25
N CYS A 371 17.00 7.99 21.24
CA CYS A 371 18.44 7.78 21.40
C CYS A 371 19.17 8.86 22.22
N THR A 372 18.54 10.01 22.47
CA THR A 372 19.10 11.13 23.23
C THR A 372 19.00 10.99 24.75
N LEU A 373 18.29 9.97 25.27
CA LEU A 373 18.04 9.77 26.71
C LEU A 373 18.94 8.69 27.32
N ASP A 374 19.22 8.83 28.62
CA ASP A 374 19.81 7.77 29.44
C ASP A 374 18.82 6.61 29.65
N GLU A 375 19.35 5.43 29.98
CA GLU A 375 18.56 4.19 30.05
C GLU A 375 17.50 4.23 31.16
N GLU A 376 17.77 4.92 32.26
CA GLU A 376 16.83 5.07 33.38
C GLU A 376 15.63 5.94 32.98
N THR A 377 15.90 7.13 32.42
CA THR A 377 14.85 8.02 31.92
C THR A 377 14.02 7.37 30.81
N ARG A 378 14.67 6.57 29.95
CA ARG A 378 14.01 5.80 28.90
C ARG A 378 13.04 4.77 29.45
N GLN A 379 13.43 3.99 30.46
CA GLN A 379 12.54 3.01 31.09
C GLN A 379 11.32 3.67 31.76
N ILE A 380 11.51 4.83 32.39
CA ILE A 380 10.41 5.61 32.98
C ILE A 380 9.43 6.07 31.89
N LEU A 381 9.95 6.56 30.76
CA LEU A 381 9.16 6.99 29.62
C LEU A 381 8.37 5.82 28.99
N GLU A 382 9.02 4.68 28.76
CA GLU A 382 8.38 3.47 28.25
C GLU A 382 7.20 3.06 29.13
N LYS A 383 7.42 3.01 30.46
CA LYS A 383 6.36 2.69 31.41
C LYS A 383 5.20 3.68 31.35
N ARG A 384 5.49 4.99 31.31
CA ARG A 384 4.47 6.05 31.21
C ARG A 384 3.68 5.98 29.89
N ILE A 385 4.34 5.71 28.77
CA ILE A 385 3.69 5.56 27.45
C ILE A 385 2.73 4.37 27.51
N ILE A 386 3.18 3.22 28.00
CA ILE A 386 2.34 2.01 28.09
C ILE A 386 1.13 2.29 28.99
N GLU A 387 1.33 2.86 30.18
CA GLU A 387 0.24 3.19 31.12
C GLU A 387 -0.77 4.19 30.52
N LYS A 388 -0.29 5.24 29.84
CA LYS A 388 -1.17 6.29 29.28
C LYS A 388 -1.80 5.90 27.94
N SER A 389 -1.27 4.91 27.23
CA SER A 389 -1.81 4.44 25.95
C SER A 389 -3.22 3.88 26.06
N LYS A 390 -3.58 3.33 27.23
CA LYS A 390 -4.84 2.63 27.46
C LYS A 390 -5.19 1.64 26.34
N GLY A 391 -4.17 0.91 25.85
CA GLY A 391 -4.34 -0.10 24.80
C GLY A 391 -4.43 0.45 23.37
N SER A 392 -4.22 1.75 23.15
CA SER A 392 -4.30 2.38 21.83
C SER A 392 -2.94 2.41 21.10
N PHE A 393 -2.83 1.64 20.02
CA PHE A 393 -1.67 1.69 19.12
C PHE A 393 -1.54 3.05 18.42
N LEU A 394 -2.65 3.64 17.96
CA LEU A 394 -2.65 4.94 17.28
C LEU A 394 -2.04 6.01 18.17
N TRP A 395 -2.54 6.08 19.40
CA TRP A 395 -2.05 7.01 20.40
C TRP A 395 -0.54 6.82 20.64
N THR A 396 -0.11 5.56 20.77
CA THR A 396 1.30 5.22 21.02
C THR A 396 2.19 5.67 19.85
N VAL A 397 1.75 5.43 18.61
CA VAL A 397 2.48 5.86 17.41
C VAL A 397 2.60 7.38 17.35
N LEU A 398 1.51 8.12 17.57
CA LEU A 398 1.50 9.58 17.54
C LEU A 398 2.42 10.19 18.62
N VAL A 399 2.38 9.65 19.84
CA VAL A 399 3.27 10.10 20.93
C VAL A 399 4.74 9.81 20.61
N LEU A 400 5.05 8.63 20.06
CA LEU A 400 6.41 8.29 19.65
C LEU A 400 6.91 9.17 18.50
N GLU A 401 6.05 9.55 17.56
CA GLU A 401 6.37 10.49 16.49
C GLU A 401 6.60 11.90 17.00
N GLU A 402 5.82 12.36 17.97
CA GLU A 402 6.03 13.66 18.63
C GLU A 402 7.39 13.67 19.36
N LEU A 403 7.69 12.62 20.12
CA LEU A 403 8.97 12.45 20.81
C LEU A 403 10.16 12.38 19.84
N SER A 404 9.98 11.80 18.66
CA SER A 404 11.05 11.76 17.64
C SER A 404 11.44 13.15 17.11
N LYS A 405 10.57 14.15 17.31
CA LYS A 405 10.81 15.55 16.94
C LYS A 405 11.40 16.37 18.09
N SER A 406 11.61 15.77 19.26
CA SER A 406 12.24 16.40 20.43
C SER A 406 13.75 16.22 20.37
N TYR A 407 14.49 17.33 20.29
CA TYR A 407 15.96 17.29 20.14
C TYR A 407 16.71 17.49 21.46
N ILE A 408 16.02 17.93 22.53
CA ILE A 408 16.61 18.26 23.84
C ILE A 408 15.82 17.57 24.96
N ARG A 409 16.51 17.16 26.04
CA ARG A 409 15.93 16.52 27.23
C ARG A 409 14.73 17.28 27.81
N ARG A 410 14.79 18.62 27.83
CA ARG A 410 13.70 19.47 28.33
C ARG A 410 12.42 19.29 27.50
N ASP A 411 12.52 19.16 26.18
CA ASP A 411 11.37 18.94 25.31
C ASP A 411 10.74 17.57 25.58
N VAL A 412 11.57 16.55 25.80
CA VAL A 412 11.11 15.21 26.19
C VAL A 412 10.41 15.26 27.54
N GLU A 413 10.97 15.96 28.54
CA GLU A 413 10.37 16.15 29.88
C GLU A 413 9.03 16.91 29.81
N THR A 414 8.92 17.94 28.96
CA THR A 414 7.66 18.64 28.70
C THR A 414 6.63 17.71 28.05
N VAL A 415 6.99 17.01 26.96
CA VAL A 415 6.10 16.01 26.33
C VAL A 415 5.70 14.93 27.34
N LEU A 416 6.60 14.54 28.26
CA LEU A 416 6.43 13.55 29.33
C LEU A 416 5.44 13.95 30.44
N GLU A 417 5.53 15.19 30.92
CA GLU A 417 4.60 15.76 31.88
C GLU A 417 3.23 15.95 31.23
N GLU A 418 3.26 16.38 29.98
CA GLU A 418 2.08 16.67 29.20
C GLU A 418 1.46 15.42 28.57
N VAL A 419 2.09 14.22 28.54
CA VAL A 419 1.60 13.06 27.75
C VAL A 419 0.06 12.92 27.82
N PRO A 420 -0.65 13.08 26.68
CA PRO A 420 -2.11 13.20 26.66
C PRO A 420 -2.79 11.96 27.24
N ARG A 421 -3.89 12.13 27.97
CA ARG A 421 -4.72 11.00 28.42
C ARG A 421 -5.64 10.55 27.28
N GLY A 422 -5.08 9.90 26.27
CA GLY A 422 -5.81 9.37 25.12
C GLY A 422 -5.93 10.32 23.93
N MET A 423 -6.69 9.88 22.91
CA MET A 423 -6.71 10.48 21.57
C MET A 423 -7.26 11.90 21.51
N GLY A 424 -8.32 12.22 22.25
CA GLY A 424 -8.93 13.56 22.20
C GLY A 424 -7.96 14.67 22.62
N GLN A 425 -7.08 14.41 23.59
CA GLN A 425 -6.10 15.41 24.03
C GLN A 425 -4.92 15.54 23.06
N LEU A 426 -4.56 14.49 22.30
CA LEU A 426 -3.60 14.60 21.17
C LEU A 426 -4.17 15.52 20.07
N TYR A 427 -5.42 15.29 19.68
CA TYR A 427 -6.07 16.11 18.65
C TYR A 427 -6.25 17.56 19.12
N TYR A 428 -6.64 17.76 20.37
CA TYR A 428 -6.75 19.10 20.96
C TYR A 428 -5.42 19.86 20.89
N ARG A 429 -4.30 19.20 21.19
CA ARG A 429 -2.97 19.81 21.08
C ARG A 429 -2.58 20.18 19.67
N ALA A 430 -2.85 19.29 18.71
CA ALA A 430 -2.62 19.61 17.31
C ALA A 430 -3.39 20.88 16.92
N LEU A 431 -4.65 21.01 17.38
CA LEU A 431 -5.43 22.23 17.17
C LEU A 431 -4.88 23.45 17.92
N GLU A 432 -4.42 23.31 19.16
CA GLU A 432 -3.79 24.43 19.90
C GLU A 432 -2.50 24.90 19.23
N ALA A 433 -1.63 23.98 18.80
CA ALA A 433 -0.42 24.31 18.06
C ALA A 433 -0.73 25.11 16.79
N MET A 434 -1.77 24.70 16.04
CA MET A 434 -2.28 25.45 14.89
C MET A 434 -2.86 26.81 15.30
N ALA A 435 -3.58 26.89 16.43
CA ALA A 435 -4.19 28.11 16.93
C ALA A 435 -3.19 29.14 17.49
N VAL A 436 -1.99 28.72 17.88
CA VAL A 436 -0.92 29.61 18.36
C VAL A 436 0.01 30.04 17.22
N ALA A 437 0.07 29.29 16.10
CA ALA A 437 0.92 29.59 14.95
C ALA A 437 0.75 31.03 14.41
N THR A 438 1.83 31.69 14.00
CA THR A 438 1.78 33.09 13.53
C THR A 438 1.25 33.24 12.09
N ARG A 439 1.27 32.16 11.29
CA ARG A 439 0.86 32.15 9.88
C ARG A 439 0.08 30.86 9.59
N GLY A 440 -0.76 30.87 8.56
CA GLY A 440 -1.46 29.67 8.08
C GLY A 440 -2.66 29.23 8.91
N LYS A 441 -3.08 30.00 9.92
CA LYS A 441 -4.23 29.70 10.81
C LYS A 441 -5.54 29.51 10.06
N GLU A 442 -5.88 30.48 9.21
CA GLU A 442 -7.12 30.47 8.43
C GLU A 442 -7.13 29.32 7.43
N LEU A 443 -5.99 29.08 6.78
CA LEU A 443 -5.82 27.97 5.85
C LEU A 443 -5.89 26.59 6.54
N ALA A 444 -5.24 26.42 7.69
CA ALA A 444 -5.30 25.18 8.47
C ALA A 444 -6.74 24.88 8.91
N LYS A 445 -7.47 25.90 9.37
CA LYS A 445 -8.88 25.77 9.74
C LYS A 445 -9.75 25.40 8.54
N ALA A 446 -9.55 26.04 7.39
CA ALA A 446 -10.30 25.75 6.17
C ALA A 446 -10.00 24.32 5.67
N LEU A 447 -8.71 23.93 5.63
CA LEU A 447 -8.28 22.56 5.32
C LEU A 447 -9.00 21.50 6.15
N LEU A 448 -8.99 21.66 7.48
CA LEU A 448 -9.68 20.74 8.39
C LEU A 448 -11.20 20.76 8.19
N THR A 449 -11.78 21.94 7.92
CA THR A 449 -13.24 22.09 7.72
C THR A 449 -13.69 21.38 6.46
N TRP A 450 -13.07 21.67 5.33
CA TRP A 450 -13.37 21.03 4.06
C TRP A 450 -13.15 19.53 4.14
N THR A 451 -12.03 19.07 4.69
CA THR A 451 -11.73 17.63 4.76
C THR A 451 -12.65 16.87 5.72
N ALA A 452 -13.07 17.46 6.84
CA ALA A 452 -13.97 16.80 7.79
C ALA A 452 -15.44 16.75 7.30
N CYS A 453 -15.87 17.73 6.50
CA CYS A 453 -17.27 17.90 6.10
C CYS A 453 -17.62 17.34 4.71
N VAL A 454 -16.63 16.92 3.91
CA VAL A 454 -16.89 16.36 2.56
C VAL A 454 -17.46 14.94 2.63
N ILE A 455 -18.30 14.62 1.63
CA ILE A 455 -19.01 13.33 1.50
C ILE A 455 -18.13 12.22 0.90
N ARG A 456 -17.03 12.62 0.27
CA ARG A 456 -15.96 11.75 -0.21
C ARG A 456 -14.63 12.51 -0.10
N PRO A 457 -13.49 11.82 0.00
CA PRO A 457 -12.19 12.44 -0.16
C PRO A 457 -12.10 13.30 -1.43
N LEU A 458 -11.55 14.51 -1.30
CA LEU A 458 -11.31 15.41 -2.42
C LEU A 458 -9.87 15.24 -2.92
N THR A 459 -9.69 15.27 -4.24
CA THR A 459 -8.34 15.37 -4.83
C THR A 459 -7.66 16.67 -4.42
N LEU A 460 -6.32 16.72 -4.49
CA LEU A 460 -5.56 17.95 -4.22
C LEU A 460 -6.05 19.13 -5.07
N ALA A 461 -6.41 18.87 -6.33
CA ALA A 461 -6.93 19.88 -7.24
C ALA A 461 -8.32 20.39 -6.82
N GLU A 462 -9.24 19.48 -6.46
CA GLU A 462 -10.58 19.84 -5.99
C GLU A 462 -10.52 20.63 -4.69
N LEU A 463 -9.71 20.17 -3.72
CA LEU A 463 -9.58 20.83 -2.43
C LEU A 463 -8.89 22.20 -2.59
N GLN A 464 -7.85 22.30 -3.43
CA GLN A 464 -7.22 23.58 -3.70
C GLN A 464 -8.21 24.57 -4.30
N ALA A 465 -9.00 24.17 -5.31
CA ALA A 465 -10.01 25.04 -5.90
C ALA A 465 -11.05 25.52 -4.88
N ALA A 466 -11.52 24.63 -4.01
CA ALA A 466 -12.47 24.96 -2.94
C ALA A 466 -11.89 25.99 -1.96
N LEU A 467 -10.64 25.79 -1.52
CA LEU A 467 -9.98 26.68 -0.56
C LEU A 467 -9.60 28.03 -1.15
N GLU A 468 -9.19 28.09 -2.42
CA GLU A 468 -8.88 29.37 -3.08
C GLU A 468 -10.12 30.26 -3.21
N ILE A 469 -11.31 29.65 -3.35
CA ILE A 469 -12.59 30.35 -3.34
C ILE A 469 -12.97 30.82 -1.93
N ASP A 470 -12.85 29.93 -0.95
CA ASP A 470 -13.19 30.19 0.45
C ASP A 470 -12.30 31.29 1.06
N LEU A 471 -10.99 31.19 0.84
CA LEU A 471 -9.99 32.13 1.37
C LEU A 471 -9.77 33.36 0.47
N ARG A 472 -10.26 33.34 -0.78
CA ARG A 472 -10.07 34.39 -1.79
C ARG A 472 -8.59 34.70 -2.06
N ASP A 473 -7.75 33.69 -1.99
CA ASP A 473 -6.31 33.80 -2.21
C ASP A 473 -5.78 32.54 -2.90
N LYS A 474 -4.63 32.63 -3.56
CA LYS A 474 -4.00 31.48 -4.22
C LYS A 474 -3.16 30.68 -3.25
N ILE A 475 -3.25 29.36 -3.34
CA ILE A 475 -2.48 28.46 -2.47
C ILE A 475 -1.33 27.87 -3.29
N ALA A 476 -0.11 28.22 -2.93
CA ALA A 476 1.08 27.64 -3.54
C ALA A 476 1.47 26.35 -2.83
N ASN A 477 1.83 25.31 -3.59
CA ASN A 477 2.38 24.05 -3.08
C ASN A 477 1.47 23.37 -2.03
N MET A 478 0.28 22.96 -2.48
CA MET A 478 -0.76 22.36 -1.64
C MET A 478 -0.26 21.16 -0.83
N LYS A 479 0.53 20.29 -1.46
CA LYS A 479 1.05 19.06 -0.85
C LYS A 479 1.94 19.34 0.37
N GLU A 480 2.87 20.29 0.22
CA GLU A 480 3.77 20.69 1.32
C GLU A 480 3.03 21.47 2.39
N THR A 481 2.05 22.29 1.98
CA THR A 481 1.21 23.08 2.88
C THR A 481 0.39 22.18 3.81
N ILE A 482 -0.27 21.14 3.28
CA ILE A 482 -1.01 20.17 4.11
C ILE A 482 -0.07 19.47 5.08
N ARG A 483 1.09 18.98 4.62
CA ARG A 483 2.07 18.28 5.47
C ARG A 483 2.58 19.16 6.60
N THR A 484 2.82 20.44 6.31
CA THR A 484 3.36 21.39 7.28
C THR A 484 2.31 21.85 8.28
N LEU A 485 1.12 22.24 7.81
CA LEU A 485 0.09 22.84 8.65
C LEU A 485 -0.78 21.80 9.36
N CYS A 486 -1.09 20.69 8.70
CA CYS A 486 -2.12 19.76 9.13
C CYS A 486 -1.66 18.29 9.09
N GLY A 487 -0.37 18.00 8.90
CA GLY A 487 0.14 16.63 8.70
C GLY A 487 -0.05 15.67 9.89
N GLN A 488 -0.46 16.18 11.06
CA GLN A 488 -0.85 15.35 12.22
C GLN A 488 -2.30 14.87 12.15
N LEU A 489 -3.14 15.53 11.34
CA LEU A 489 -4.58 15.29 11.25
C LEU A 489 -5.03 14.91 9.83
N LEU A 490 -4.24 15.25 8.81
CA LEU A 490 -4.52 15.02 7.40
C LEU A 490 -3.41 14.20 6.74
N VAL A 491 -3.80 13.31 5.84
CA VAL A 491 -2.93 12.49 4.99
C VAL A 491 -3.33 12.66 3.54
N ILE A 492 -2.38 12.45 2.64
CA ILE A 492 -2.60 12.45 1.19
C ILE A 492 -2.35 11.04 0.70
N ASP A 493 -3.36 10.43 0.09
CA ASP A 493 -3.25 9.07 -0.46
C ASP A 493 -2.49 9.04 -1.80
N LYS A 494 -2.34 7.83 -2.36
CA LYS A 494 -1.62 7.61 -3.62
C LYS A 494 -2.33 8.21 -4.84
N GLN A 495 -3.64 8.42 -4.77
CA GLN A 495 -4.47 9.05 -5.80
C GLN A 495 -4.50 10.58 -5.63
N GLU A 496 -3.66 11.12 -4.74
CA GLU A 496 -3.60 12.53 -4.40
C GLU A 496 -4.91 13.06 -3.82
N ARG A 497 -5.67 12.24 -3.09
CA ARG A 497 -6.84 12.68 -2.32
C ARG A 497 -6.44 12.97 -0.89
N VAL A 498 -7.06 13.99 -0.31
CA VAL A 498 -6.81 14.45 1.05
C VAL A 498 -7.85 13.84 1.98
N GLN A 499 -7.38 13.17 3.03
CA GLN A 499 -8.20 12.43 3.97
C GLN A 499 -7.78 12.76 5.41
N MET A 500 -8.69 12.51 6.35
CA MET A 500 -8.35 12.51 7.77
C MET A 500 -7.37 11.37 8.05
N VAL A 501 -6.39 11.60 8.91
CA VAL A 501 -5.39 10.57 9.28
C VAL A 501 -6.04 9.33 9.92
N HIS A 502 -7.19 9.53 10.59
CA HIS A 502 -8.00 8.47 11.18
C HIS A 502 -9.42 8.98 11.45
N GLU A 503 -10.43 8.09 11.46
CA GLU A 503 -11.83 8.48 11.68
C GLU A 503 -12.05 9.12 13.06
N THR A 504 -11.34 8.67 14.10
CA THR A 504 -11.43 9.30 15.43
C THR A 504 -10.99 10.76 15.43
N ALA A 505 -10.15 11.20 14.47
CA ALA A 505 -9.81 12.61 14.31
C ALA A 505 -10.99 13.39 13.73
N ARG A 506 -11.71 12.79 12.77
CA ARG A 506 -12.92 13.36 12.19
C ARG A 506 -14.03 13.47 13.23
N GLU A 507 -14.33 12.39 13.94
CA GLU A 507 -15.29 12.35 15.05
C GLU A 507 -14.98 13.43 16.09
N PHE A 508 -13.70 13.52 16.48
CA PHE A 508 -13.25 14.56 17.40
C PHE A 508 -13.56 15.95 16.86
N LEU A 509 -13.18 16.30 15.63
CA LEU A 509 -13.44 17.64 15.06
C LEU A 509 -14.94 18.01 14.96
N LEU A 510 -15.80 17.01 14.82
CA LEU A 510 -17.25 17.17 14.71
C LEU A 510 -17.97 17.17 16.08
N ASP A 511 -17.30 16.75 17.16
CA ASP A 511 -17.87 16.65 18.50
C ASP A 511 -18.41 18.01 19.01
N THR A 512 -19.65 17.97 19.47
CA THR A 512 -20.38 19.07 20.07
C THR A 512 -19.74 19.65 21.34
N GLN A 513 -18.89 18.89 22.04
CA GLN A 513 -18.27 19.32 23.30
C GLN A 513 -17.04 20.24 23.13
N LEU A 514 -16.54 20.45 21.91
CA LEU A 514 -15.36 21.29 21.61
C LEU A 514 -15.59 22.82 21.63
N GLY A 515 -16.81 23.28 21.90
CA GLY A 515 -17.11 24.71 21.98
C GLY A 515 -16.73 25.48 20.70
N ARG A 516 -15.80 26.46 20.81
CA ARG A 516 -15.36 27.32 19.68
C ARG A 516 -14.44 26.63 18.67
N ALA A 517 -13.84 25.48 19.01
CA ALA A 517 -12.96 24.71 18.12
C ALA A 517 -13.72 23.69 17.26
N ARG A 518 -15.04 23.57 17.45
CA ARG A 518 -15.91 22.67 16.69
C ARG A 518 -16.01 23.10 15.23
N ILE A 519 -15.95 22.11 14.33
CA ILE A 519 -16.34 22.26 12.93
C ILE A 519 -17.82 21.91 12.82
N SER A 520 -18.66 22.89 12.46
CA SER A 520 -20.09 22.67 12.28
C SER A 520 -20.39 22.20 10.86
N GLU A 521 -20.97 21.02 10.71
CA GLU A 521 -21.46 20.50 9.41
C GLU A 521 -22.35 21.53 8.70
N LEU A 522 -23.19 22.27 9.44
CA LEU A 522 -24.07 23.32 8.88
C LEU A 522 -23.35 24.54 8.28
N LYS A 523 -22.10 24.83 8.66
CA LYS A 523 -21.27 25.86 7.99
C LYS A 523 -20.53 25.28 6.80
N GLY A 524 -19.95 24.08 6.95
CA GLY A 524 -19.31 23.35 5.86
C GLY A 524 -20.27 23.15 4.69
N SER A 525 -21.52 22.73 4.93
CA SER A 525 -22.54 22.58 3.88
C SER A 525 -22.93 23.88 3.17
N LYS A 526 -22.80 25.06 3.81
CA LYS A 526 -23.08 26.36 3.19
C LYS A 526 -21.93 26.86 2.32
N GLU A 527 -20.69 26.56 2.70
CA GLU A 527 -19.47 26.88 1.93
C GLU A 527 -19.26 25.88 0.77
N VAL A 528 -19.55 24.60 0.99
CA VAL A 528 -19.59 23.53 -0.04
C VAL A 528 -20.73 23.73 -1.04
N GLY A 529 -21.83 24.37 -0.64
CA GLY A 529 -23.00 24.64 -1.49
C GLY A 529 -22.77 25.56 -2.70
N PHE A 530 -21.56 26.11 -2.87
CA PHE A 530 -21.18 26.89 -4.07
C PHE A 530 -20.66 26.03 -5.24
N PHE A 531 -20.46 24.71 -5.05
CA PHE A 531 -20.23 23.75 -6.13
C PHE A 531 -21.46 22.84 -6.30
N PRO A 532 -21.95 22.62 -7.54
CA PRO A 532 -23.10 21.77 -7.78
C PRO A 532 -22.70 20.30 -7.68
N LEU A 533 -22.57 19.78 -6.46
CA LEU A 533 -22.64 18.35 -6.16
C LEU A 533 -23.80 18.14 -5.18
N CYS A 534 -24.98 18.19 -5.78
CA CYS A 534 -26.35 17.95 -5.32
C CYS A 534 -26.59 17.56 -3.84
N GLN A 535 -27.25 18.46 -3.11
CA GLN A 535 -28.36 18.11 -2.21
C GLN A 535 -29.69 18.43 -2.90
N TYR A 536 -30.48 17.40 -3.16
CA TYR A 536 -31.94 17.39 -3.20
C TYR A 536 -32.28 16.13 -2.36
N ASP A 537 -33.19 16.09 -1.38
CA ASP A 537 -34.35 16.92 -1.10
C ASP A 537 -34.92 16.56 0.31
N VAL A 538 -35.88 17.38 0.78
CA VAL A 538 -36.90 17.14 1.82
C VAL A 538 -36.52 17.15 3.33
N LEU A 539 -36.88 18.24 4.02
CA LEU A 539 -37.92 18.29 5.08
C LEU A 539 -37.81 19.59 5.90
N ASN A 540 -38.67 20.58 5.61
CA ASN A 540 -39.77 21.01 6.49
C ASN A 540 -40.28 22.40 6.10
N SER A 541 -41.32 22.37 5.27
CA SER A 541 -42.41 23.33 5.34
C SER A 541 -43.05 23.25 6.73
N SER A 542 -42.92 24.30 7.54
CA SER A 542 -44.00 24.86 8.37
C SER A 542 -43.42 25.80 9.42
N ARG A 543 -43.55 27.11 9.19
CA ARG A 543 -44.01 28.12 10.16
C ARG A 543 -43.70 29.54 9.66
N GLN A 544 -44.71 30.13 9.03
CA GLN A 544 -45.14 31.54 9.06
C GLN A 544 -46.27 31.56 8.02
N GLY A 545 -47.54 31.50 8.39
CA GLY A 545 -48.22 32.43 9.28
C GLY A 545 -48.79 33.54 8.42
N GLN A 546 -50.04 33.40 7.95
CA GLN A 546 -50.91 34.54 7.64
C GLN A 546 -52.37 34.11 7.61
N SER A 547 -53.07 34.59 8.62
CA SER A 547 -54.45 35.09 8.59
C SER A 547 -55.02 35.42 7.22
N ASN A 548 -56.23 34.91 6.94
CA ASN A 548 -57.45 35.66 6.53
C ASN A 548 -58.49 34.62 6.07
N VAL A 549 -59.55 34.37 6.86
CA VAL A 549 -60.88 35.02 6.78
C VAL A 549 -61.53 34.83 5.40
N GLY A 550 -62.61 34.06 5.37
CA GLY A 550 -63.49 33.83 4.22
C GLY A 550 -64.18 32.49 4.30
#